data_AF-A0A175JI58-F1
#
_entry.id   AF-A0A175JI58-F1
#
_cell.length_a   1.000
_cell.length_b   1.000
_cell.length_c   1.000
_cell.angle_alpha   90.00
_cell.angle_beta   90.00
_cell.angle_gamma   90.00
#
_symmetry.space_group_name_H-M   'P 1'
#
loop_
_entity.id
_entity.type
_entity.pdbx_description
1 polymer ?
#
loop_
_entity_poly.entity_id
_entity_poly.type
_entity_poly.pdbx_seq_one_letter_code
_entity_poly.pdbx_strand_id
1 'polypeptide(L)'
;MTEKCNVPSINVVNNSTQRKLPHCQYVGVYKRRKFEEKKISIITNKLKRRVLVIGTKEIDLETSILTLDLNDNHIEEEDALLCFRIISNKIYILKFDNCEDYVYWMEQIAELATVRGMYGIPLKHAIKKSQWRVPLPIFRAMQYLEEHKGDEYVGIFRMSGGTVEMKKIRTQVDGEKDIDPMDFCDCVLAAAVIKDYLRLLPNPLIPYNLYEEFIELRNNHRGHQFVINLPLENQNTLWYIFSFLRR
;
A
#
# COMPACT_ATOMS: atom_id res chain seq x y z
N MET A 1 -24.01 -4.61 32.11
CA MET A 1 -24.75 -4.05 30.95
C MET A 1 -23.80 -4.04 29.77
N THR A 2 -23.89 -5.07 28.94
CA THR A 2 -23.04 -5.28 27.76
C THR A 2 -23.83 -4.83 26.53
N GLU A 3 -23.47 -3.69 25.96
CA GLU A 3 -24.00 -3.23 24.68
C GLU A 3 -23.41 -4.09 23.55
N LYS A 4 -24.31 -4.80 22.86
CA LYS A 4 -24.02 -5.52 21.63
C LYS A 4 -23.90 -4.51 20.50
N CYS A 5 -22.74 -4.41 19.86
CA CYS A 5 -22.63 -3.76 18.56
C CYS A 5 -23.45 -4.56 17.54
N ASN A 6 -24.59 -4.00 17.13
CA ASN A 6 -25.35 -4.45 15.97
C ASN A 6 -24.56 -4.10 14.71
N VAL A 7 -23.96 -5.10 14.08
CA VAL A 7 -23.48 -5.00 12.70
C VAL A 7 -24.70 -5.19 11.78
N PRO A 8 -24.98 -4.28 10.82
CA PRO A 8 -26.09 -4.47 9.90
C PRO A 8 -25.80 -5.66 8.98
N SER A 9 -26.74 -6.61 8.91
CA SER A 9 -26.72 -7.72 7.98
C SER A 9 -26.82 -7.21 6.54
N ILE A 10 -25.72 -7.27 5.80
CA ILE A 10 -25.71 -7.02 4.36
C ILE A 10 -26.12 -8.34 3.68
N ASN A 11 -27.31 -8.34 3.07
CA ASN A 11 -27.75 -9.43 2.21
C ASN A 11 -26.90 -9.42 0.92
N VAL A 12 -25.91 -10.29 0.85
CA VAL A 12 -25.12 -10.50 -0.37
C VAL A 12 -25.87 -11.44 -1.30
N VAL A 13 -26.39 -10.88 -2.38
CA VAL A 13 -26.91 -11.63 -3.51
C VAL A 13 -25.73 -12.31 -4.20
N ASN A 14 -25.69 -13.64 -4.13
CA ASN A 14 -24.83 -14.47 -4.97
C ASN A 14 -25.08 -14.15 -6.45
N ASN A 15 -24.06 -13.64 -7.14
CA ASN A 15 -23.98 -13.77 -8.59
C ASN A 15 -22.53 -13.83 -9.05
N SER A 16 -22.18 -15.00 -9.58
CA SER A 16 -21.02 -15.30 -10.41
C SER A 16 -21.05 -14.48 -11.70
N THR A 17 -20.68 -13.21 -11.60
CA THR A 17 -20.20 -12.36 -12.72
C THR A 17 -19.58 -11.14 -12.06
N GLN A 18 -18.26 -10.96 -12.16
CA GLN A 18 -17.60 -9.73 -11.69
C GLN A 18 -18.12 -8.53 -12.49
N ARG A 19 -19.24 -7.95 -12.04
CA ARG A 19 -19.58 -6.57 -12.37
C ARG A 19 -18.63 -5.71 -11.55
N LYS A 20 -17.53 -5.26 -12.16
CA LYS A 20 -16.71 -4.17 -11.60
C LYS A 20 -17.67 -3.03 -11.30
N LEU A 21 -17.86 -2.73 -10.01
CA LEU A 21 -18.54 -1.50 -9.60
C LEU A 21 -17.82 -0.34 -10.29
N PRO A 22 -18.55 0.66 -10.81
CA PRO A 22 -17.91 1.82 -11.39
C PRO A 22 -17.15 2.56 -10.28
N HIS A 23 -15.83 2.39 -10.21
CA HIS A 23 -14.94 3.21 -9.39
C HIS A 23 -15.15 4.69 -9.70
N CYS A 24 -14.80 5.57 -8.75
CA CYS A 24 -15.16 6.98 -8.83
C CYS A 24 -14.79 7.61 -10.18
N GLN A 25 -15.74 8.39 -10.70
CA GLN A 25 -15.53 9.17 -11.92
C GLN A 25 -15.04 10.58 -11.62
N TYR A 26 -14.90 10.93 -10.34
CA TYR A 26 -14.49 12.25 -9.87
C TYR A 26 -13.39 12.13 -8.81
N VAL A 27 -12.53 13.13 -8.76
CA VAL A 27 -11.40 13.22 -7.83
C VAL A 27 -11.25 14.67 -7.37
N GLY A 28 -10.86 14.88 -6.12
CA GLY A 28 -10.45 16.18 -5.62
C GLY A 28 -9.07 16.56 -6.18
N VAL A 29 -8.96 17.66 -6.91
CA VAL A 29 -7.66 18.16 -7.39
C VAL A 29 -7.26 19.37 -6.56
N TYR A 30 -6.13 19.27 -5.89
CA TYR A 30 -5.65 20.33 -5.03
C TYR A 30 -5.19 21.54 -5.83
N LYS A 31 -5.77 22.71 -5.55
CA LYS A 31 -5.44 23.98 -6.21
C LYS A 31 -5.82 25.15 -5.31
N ARG A 32 -4.93 26.14 -5.18
CA ARG A 32 -5.16 27.35 -4.36
C ARG A 32 -5.65 27.01 -2.94
N ARG A 33 -5.00 26.03 -2.29
CA ARG A 33 -5.29 25.55 -0.93
C ARG A 33 -6.68 24.94 -0.72
N LYS A 34 -7.32 24.46 -1.79
CA LYS A 34 -8.61 23.75 -1.73
C LYS A 34 -8.63 22.61 -2.75
N PHE A 35 -9.46 21.60 -2.49
CA PHE A 35 -9.74 20.56 -3.47
C PHE A 35 -10.90 20.99 -4.37
N GLU A 36 -10.66 21.02 -5.68
CA GLU A 36 -11.69 21.20 -6.69
C GLU A 36 -12.03 19.84 -7.30
N GLU A 37 -13.29 19.44 -7.25
CA GLU A 37 -13.74 18.20 -7.88
C GLU A 37 -13.55 18.28 -9.42
N LYS A 38 -12.95 17.24 -10.00
CA LYS A 38 -12.77 17.08 -11.45
C LYS A 38 -13.07 15.65 -11.85
N LYS A 39 -13.63 15.48 -13.05
CA LYS A 39 -13.78 14.16 -13.66
C LYS A 39 -12.40 13.52 -13.89
N ILE A 40 -12.25 12.25 -13.56
CA ILE A 40 -11.03 11.45 -13.75
C ILE A 40 -11.31 10.23 -14.63
N SER A 41 -10.39 9.93 -15.55
CA SER A 41 -10.43 8.71 -16.37
C SER A 41 -9.05 8.38 -16.93
N ILE A 42 -8.75 7.12 -17.22
CA ILE A 42 -7.60 6.74 -18.06
C ILE A 42 -8.13 6.35 -19.44
N ILE A 43 -7.59 6.96 -20.49
CA ILE A 43 -7.94 6.66 -21.87
C ILE A 43 -6.68 6.37 -22.70
N THR A 44 -6.90 5.83 -23.89
CA THR A 44 -5.86 5.80 -24.92
C THR A 44 -6.10 6.98 -25.86
N ASN A 45 -5.14 7.89 -25.97
CA ASN A 45 -5.29 9.07 -26.80
C ASN A 45 -5.05 8.77 -28.29
N LYS A 46 -5.18 9.80 -29.15
CA LYS A 46 -4.98 9.68 -30.61
C LYS A 46 -3.57 9.20 -30.99
N LEU A 47 -2.58 9.41 -30.12
CA LEU A 47 -1.20 8.96 -30.30
C LEU A 47 -0.95 7.55 -29.75
N LYS A 48 -2.03 6.81 -29.42
CA LYS A 48 -1.99 5.46 -28.82
C LYS A 48 -1.30 5.40 -27.45
N ARG A 49 -1.16 6.52 -26.75
CA ARG A 49 -0.59 6.56 -25.40
C ARG A 49 -1.68 6.47 -24.34
N ARG A 50 -1.36 5.81 -23.23
CA ARG A 50 -2.23 5.75 -22.04
C ARG A 50 -2.08 7.05 -21.26
N VAL A 51 -3.13 7.85 -21.20
CA VAL A 51 -3.12 9.15 -20.53
C VAL A 51 -4.16 9.20 -19.42
N LEU A 52 -3.82 9.89 -18.34
CA LEU A 52 -4.76 10.26 -17.29
C LEU A 52 -5.44 11.57 -17.68
N VAL A 53 -6.76 11.55 -17.74
CA VAL A 53 -7.59 12.72 -18.03
C VAL A 53 -8.17 13.24 -16.73
N ILE A 54 -7.89 14.50 -16.42
CA ILE A 54 -8.43 15.22 -15.26
C ILE A 54 -9.14 16.49 -15.77
N GLY A 55 -10.47 16.48 -15.73
CA GLY A 55 -11.30 17.50 -16.36
C GLY A 55 -11.02 17.59 -17.87
N THR A 56 -10.31 18.62 -18.30
CA THR A 56 -9.92 18.84 -19.71
C THR A 56 -8.42 18.65 -19.96
N LYS A 57 -7.67 18.20 -18.95
CA LYS A 57 -6.21 18.03 -19.04
C LYS A 57 -5.88 16.56 -19.28
N GLU A 58 -5.04 16.31 -20.28
CA GLU A 58 -4.42 15.01 -20.52
C GLU A 58 -3.02 15.02 -19.92
N ILE A 59 -2.70 13.98 -19.16
CA ILE A 59 -1.40 13.77 -18.51
C ILE A 59 -0.85 12.44 -19.02
N ASP A 60 0.32 12.49 -19.66
CA ASP A 60 1.01 11.29 -20.16
C ASP A 60 1.62 10.52 -18.98
N LEU A 61 1.05 9.35 -18.66
CA LEU A 61 1.46 8.60 -17.48
C LEU A 61 2.85 7.97 -17.64
N GLU A 62 3.24 7.59 -18.86
CA GLU A 62 4.53 6.95 -19.14
C GLU A 62 5.72 7.84 -18.74
N THR A 63 5.57 9.16 -18.89
CA THR A 63 6.59 10.15 -18.51
C THR A 63 6.33 10.78 -17.14
N SER A 64 5.32 10.32 -16.41
CA SER A 64 4.93 10.88 -15.11
C SER A 64 5.51 10.08 -13.96
N ILE A 65 5.64 10.76 -12.82
CA ILE A 65 6.05 10.18 -11.54
C ILE A 65 4.88 10.21 -10.57
N LEU A 66 4.50 9.06 -10.03
CA LEU A 66 3.59 8.94 -8.89
C LEU A 66 4.40 8.93 -7.59
N THR A 67 3.98 9.71 -6.59
CA THR A 67 4.66 9.80 -5.29
C THR A 67 3.68 10.14 -4.17
N LEU A 68 3.94 9.65 -2.96
CA LEU A 68 3.16 9.96 -1.75
C LEU A 68 3.68 11.18 -0.98
N ASP A 69 4.94 11.57 -1.20
CA ASP A 69 5.39 12.89 -0.78
C ASP A 69 4.54 13.95 -1.49
N LEU A 70 3.63 14.60 -0.75
CA LEU A 70 2.77 15.66 -1.28
C LEU A 70 3.52 16.99 -1.39
N ASN A 71 4.53 17.21 -0.53
CA ASN A 71 5.26 18.46 -0.36
C ASN A 71 4.35 19.71 -0.22
N ASP A 72 3.26 19.57 0.53
CA ASP A 72 2.36 20.69 0.87
C ASP A 72 1.87 20.55 2.31
N ASN A 73 2.19 21.54 3.14
CA ASN A 73 1.88 21.54 4.57
C ASN A 73 0.50 22.12 4.90
N HIS A 74 -0.30 22.50 3.90
CA HIS A 74 -1.66 23.03 4.11
C HIS A 74 -2.74 21.98 3.84
N ILE A 75 -2.36 20.78 3.43
CA ILE A 75 -3.27 19.64 3.34
C ILE A 75 -3.32 19.03 4.74
N GLU A 76 -4.52 18.94 5.31
CA GLU A 76 -4.74 18.34 6.63
C GLU A 76 -4.29 16.87 6.64
N GLU A 77 -3.80 16.39 7.78
CA GLU A 77 -3.27 15.02 7.90
C GLU A 77 -4.30 13.96 7.53
N GLU A 78 -5.57 14.14 7.93
CA GLU A 78 -6.68 13.23 7.59
C GLU A 78 -6.90 13.16 6.07
N ASP A 79 -6.85 14.30 5.39
CA ASP A 79 -7.01 14.38 3.94
C ASP A 79 -5.82 13.76 3.21
N ALA A 80 -4.60 13.93 3.74
CA ALA A 80 -3.37 13.41 3.16
C ALA A 80 -3.36 11.88 3.07
N LEU A 81 -4.11 11.17 3.93
CA LEU A 81 -4.20 9.70 3.94
C LEU A 81 -4.77 9.12 2.64
N LEU A 82 -5.63 9.87 1.96
CA LEU A 82 -6.25 9.47 0.69
C LEU A 82 -5.75 10.34 -0.46
N CYS A 83 -4.54 10.88 -0.32
CA CYS A 83 -3.90 11.70 -1.34
C CYS A 83 -2.67 11.03 -1.96
N PHE A 84 -2.46 11.27 -3.25
CA PHE A 84 -1.16 11.08 -3.87
C PHE A 84 -0.87 12.16 -4.91
N ARG A 85 0.41 12.32 -5.22
CA ARG A 85 0.91 13.35 -6.15
C ARG A 85 1.38 12.71 -7.45
N ILE A 86 1.00 13.33 -8.57
CA ILE A 86 1.50 13.02 -9.92
C ILE A 86 2.32 14.20 -10.40
N ILE A 87 3.59 13.95 -10.72
CA ILE A 87 4.52 14.92 -11.29
C ILE A 87 4.70 14.61 -12.76
N SER A 88 4.31 15.54 -13.62
CA SER A 88 4.47 15.48 -15.07
C SER A 88 4.99 16.84 -15.57
N ASN A 89 4.46 17.35 -16.67
CA ASN A 89 4.62 18.77 -17.06
C ASN A 89 4.11 19.76 -15.99
N LYS A 90 3.16 19.33 -15.16
CA LYS A 90 2.61 20.03 -14.01
C LYS A 90 2.47 19.05 -12.85
N ILE A 91 2.29 19.59 -11.65
CA ILE A 91 2.05 18.82 -10.44
C ILE A 91 0.54 18.76 -10.19
N TYR A 92 0.05 17.56 -9.90
CA TYR A 92 -1.32 17.28 -9.52
C TYR A 92 -1.32 16.53 -8.19
N ILE A 93 -2.01 17.05 -7.17
CA ILE A 93 -2.29 16.28 -5.95
C ILE A 93 -3.76 15.89 -6.02
N LEU A 94 -4.01 14.59 -5.94
CA LEU A 94 -5.33 13.98 -6.09
C LEU A 94 -5.78 13.45 -4.73
N LYS A 95 -7.01 13.81 -4.32
CA LYS A 95 -7.69 13.29 -3.13
C LYS A 95 -8.87 12.44 -3.54
N PHE A 96 -9.02 11.30 -2.87
CA PHE A 96 -10.15 10.38 -3.04
C PHE A 96 -11.03 10.39 -1.79
N ASP A 97 -12.32 10.14 -1.97
CA ASP A 97 -13.30 10.20 -0.87
C ASP A 97 -13.31 8.94 -0.01
N ASN A 98 -12.80 7.82 -0.54
CA ASN A 98 -12.75 6.54 0.17
C ASN A 98 -11.49 5.75 -0.22
N CYS A 99 -11.19 4.74 0.59
CA CYS A 99 -10.02 3.89 0.41
C CYS A 99 -10.11 3.00 -0.85
N GLU A 100 -11.29 2.52 -1.24
CA GLU A 100 -11.44 1.64 -2.41
C GLU A 100 -11.04 2.36 -3.70
N ASP A 101 -11.50 3.59 -3.86
CA ASP A 101 -11.17 4.43 -5.01
C ASP A 101 -9.71 4.87 -4.98
N TYR A 102 -9.18 5.25 -3.81
CA TYR A 102 -7.75 5.54 -3.63
C TYR A 102 -6.89 4.37 -4.09
N VAL A 103 -7.19 3.15 -3.61
CA VAL A 103 -6.45 1.93 -3.93
C VAL A 103 -6.57 1.61 -5.41
N TYR A 104 -7.79 1.66 -5.96
CA TYR A 104 -8.01 1.40 -7.39
C TYR A 104 -7.17 2.35 -8.26
N TRP A 105 -7.27 3.65 -8.04
CA TRP A 105 -6.57 4.65 -8.85
C TRP A 105 -5.06 4.59 -8.66
N MET A 106 -4.58 4.34 -7.43
CA MET A 106 -3.18 4.08 -7.13
C MET A 106 -2.64 2.91 -7.97
N GLU A 107 -3.32 1.76 -7.96
CA GLU A 107 -2.92 0.57 -8.73
C GLU A 107 -2.95 0.85 -10.25
N GLN A 108 -4.01 1.48 -10.76
CA GLN A 108 -4.11 1.77 -12.19
C GLN A 108 -3.02 2.73 -12.70
N ILE A 109 -2.69 3.76 -11.91
CA ILE A 109 -1.69 4.75 -12.29
C ILE A 109 -0.27 4.20 -12.08
N ALA A 110 -0.03 3.43 -11.02
CA ALA A 110 1.27 2.81 -10.75
C ALA A 110 1.71 1.84 -11.87
N GLU A 111 0.78 1.13 -12.52
CA GLU A 111 1.10 0.27 -13.67
C GLU A 111 1.56 1.05 -14.91
N LEU A 112 1.30 2.37 -14.97
CA LEU A 112 1.55 3.20 -16.16
C LEU A 112 2.60 4.28 -15.92
N ALA A 113 2.83 4.68 -14.66
CA ALA A 113 3.74 5.75 -14.27
C ALA A 113 4.95 5.23 -13.49
N THR A 114 6.02 6.03 -13.45
CA THR A 114 7.15 5.74 -12.57
C THR A 114 6.71 6.00 -11.13
N VAL A 115 6.64 4.97 -10.30
CA VAL A 115 6.35 5.13 -8.88
C VAL A 115 7.64 5.57 -8.17
N ARG A 116 7.57 6.52 -7.24
CA ARG A 116 8.66 6.94 -6.34
C ARG A 116 8.32 6.62 -4.89
N GLY A 117 9.32 6.19 -4.12
CA GLY A 117 9.17 5.78 -2.72
C GLY A 117 8.91 4.28 -2.57
N MET A 118 8.72 3.84 -1.33
CA MET A 118 8.65 2.43 -0.98
C MET A 118 7.53 2.10 0.01
N TYR A 119 7.22 3.00 0.94
CA TYR A 119 6.04 2.90 1.81
C TYR A 119 4.80 3.40 1.08
N GLY A 120 3.64 2.83 1.40
CA GLY A 120 2.35 3.32 0.90
C GLY A 120 2.03 3.03 -0.57
N ILE A 121 2.98 2.49 -1.32
CA ILE A 121 2.81 2.14 -2.74
C ILE A 121 2.39 0.68 -2.90
N PRO A 122 1.83 0.28 -4.07
CA PRO A 122 1.46 -1.11 -4.30
C PRO A 122 2.62 -2.10 -4.08
N LEU A 123 2.33 -3.23 -3.44
CA LEU A 123 3.32 -4.24 -3.06
C LEU A 123 4.18 -4.69 -4.24
N LYS A 124 3.55 -4.92 -5.39
CA LYS A 124 4.20 -5.28 -6.65
C LYS A 124 5.24 -4.26 -7.09
N HIS A 125 4.94 -2.97 -6.94
CA HIS A 125 5.86 -1.90 -7.33
C HIS A 125 7.02 -1.76 -6.34
N ALA A 126 6.77 -1.92 -5.04
CA ALA A 126 7.83 -1.96 -4.04
C ALA A 126 8.78 -3.15 -4.26
N ILE A 127 8.26 -4.33 -4.62
CA ILE A 127 9.08 -5.51 -4.94
C ILE A 127 9.86 -5.33 -6.23
N LYS A 128 9.29 -4.75 -7.29
CA LYS A 128 10.03 -4.48 -8.54
C LYS A 128 11.26 -3.59 -8.32
N LYS A 129 11.19 -2.67 -7.35
CA LYS A 129 12.31 -1.80 -6.96
C LYS A 129 13.29 -2.50 -6.03
N SER A 130 12.78 -3.45 -5.25
CA SER A 130 13.59 -4.36 -4.45
C SER A 130 14.42 -5.26 -5.38
N GLN A 131 15.65 -5.54 -5.01
CA GLN A 131 16.43 -6.61 -5.66
C GLN A 131 16.06 -8.00 -5.12
N TRP A 132 14.94 -8.09 -4.37
CA TRP A 132 14.51 -9.27 -3.64
C TRP A 132 13.06 -9.62 -3.96
N ARG A 133 12.63 -10.84 -3.59
CA ARG A 133 11.25 -11.31 -3.77
C ARG A 133 10.23 -10.69 -2.80
N VAL A 134 10.70 -9.86 -1.89
CA VAL A 134 9.92 -9.14 -0.88
C VAL A 134 10.37 -7.68 -0.83
N PRO A 135 9.56 -6.75 -0.30
CA PRO A 135 9.95 -5.35 -0.19
C PRO A 135 11.20 -5.16 0.66
N LEU A 136 12.00 -4.16 0.32
CA LEU A 136 13.27 -3.86 0.98
C LEU A 136 13.16 -3.71 2.52
N PRO A 137 12.17 -2.99 3.09
CA PRO A 137 12.00 -2.91 4.54
C PRO A 137 11.77 -4.27 5.20
N ILE A 138 10.97 -5.13 4.56
CA ILE A 138 10.69 -6.47 5.05
C ILE A 138 11.96 -7.32 4.96
N PHE A 139 12.67 -7.29 3.83
CA PHE A 139 13.91 -8.05 3.66
C PHE A 139 14.94 -7.74 4.73
N ARG A 140 15.29 -6.46 4.89
CA ARG A 140 16.34 -6.01 5.81
C ARG A 140 15.97 -6.18 7.27
N ALA A 141 14.73 -5.88 7.64
CA ALA A 141 14.28 -6.09 9.01
C ALA A 141 14.26 -7.58 9.40
N MET A 142 13.79 -8.44 8.51
CA MET A 142 13.82 -9.89 8.73
C MET A 142 15.26 -10.40 8.82
N GLN A 143 16.13 -9.99 7.90
CA GLN A 143 17.55 -10.34 7.95
C GLN A 143 18.16 -9.98 9.31
N TYR A 144 17.90 -8.76 9.80
CA TYR A 144 18.39 -8.33 11.09
C TYR A 144 17.86 -9.21 12.24
N LEU A 145 16.57 -9.55 12.23
CA LEU A 145 15.97 -10.44 13.24
C LEU A 145 16.60 -11.84 13.21
N GLU A 146 16.88 -12.41 12.04
CA GLU A 146 17.56 -13.70 11.90
C GLU A 146 18.97 -13.66 12.51
N GLU A 147 19.75 -12.63 12.18
CA GLU A 147 21.14 -12.48 12.63
C GLU A 147 21.26 -12.24 14.14
N HIS A 148 20.21 -11.68 14.77
CA HIS A 148 20.21 -11.29 16.18
C HIS A 148 19.28 -12.13 17.06
N LYS A 149 18.86 -13.32 16.58
CA LYS A 149 17.98 -14.24 17.33
C LYS A 149 16.68 -13.58 17.81
N GLY A 150 16.06 -12.79 16.93
CA GLY A 150 14.83 -12.07 17.24
C GLY A 150 13.65 -12.99 17.59
N ASP A 151 13.71 -14.27 17.20
CA ASP A 151 12.77 -15.32 17.58
C ASP A 151 12.86 -15.71 19.06
N GLU A 152 14.05 -15.58 19.66
CA GLU A 152 14.25 -15.77 21.11
C GLU A 152 13.81 -14.55 21.94
N TYR A 153 13.48 -13.43 21.29
CA TYR A 153 13.16 -12.16 21.96
C TYR A 153 11.72 -12.11 22.48
N VAL A 154 11.57 -11.93 23.79
CA VAL A 154 10.26 -11.92 24.46
C VAL A 154 9.42 -10.74 23.99
N GLY A 155 8.26 -11.02 23.39
CA GLY A 155 7.28 -10.00 23.03
C GLY A 155 7.68 -9.13 21.83
N ILE A 156 8.59 -9.60 20.97
CA ILE A 156 9.21 -8.84 19.88
C ILE A 156 8.23 -8.06 18.98
N PHE A 157 7.11 -8.69 18.56
CA PHE A 157 6.09 -8.02 17.74
C PHE A 157 5.03 -7.26 18.56
N ARG A 158 5.02 -7.38 19.89
CA ARG A 158 4.08 -6.69 20.79
C ARG A 158 4.63 -5.34 21.27
N MET A 159 5.94 -5.16 21.24
CA MET A 159 6.60 -3.91 21.64
C MET A 159 6.57 -2.86 20.52
N SER A 160 6.66 -1.60 20.91
CA SER A 160 6.76 -0.45 20.01
C SER A 160 8.22 -0.05 19.83
N GLY A 161 8.64 0.15 18.57
CA GLY A 161 9.97 0.69 18.26
C GLY A 161 10.05 2.19 18.53
N GLY A 162 11.28 2.72 18.59
CA GLY A 162 11.55 4.14 18.76
C GLY A 162 11.05 4.98 17.58
N THR A 163 10.24 6.00 17.86
CA THR A 163 9.60 6.84 16.82
C THR A 163 10.60 7.60 15.96
N VAL A 164 11.71 8.04 16.56
CA VAL A 164 12.75 8.83 15.86
C VAL A 164 13.48 7.96 14.85
N GLU A 165 13.88 6.76 15.28
CA GLU A 165 14.60 5.78 14.47
C GLU A 165 13.70 5.23 13.36
N MET A 166 12.43 4.93 13.68
CA MET A 166 11.41 4.56 12.68
C MET A 166 11.29 5.62 11.58
N LYS A 167 11.23 6.90 11.95
CA LYS A 167 11.15 8.01 11.00
C LYS A 167 12.41 8.09 10.13
N LYS A 168 13.60 7.91 10.72
CA LYS A 168 14.88 7.88 10.00
C LYS A 168 14.89 6.77 8.93
N ILE A 169 14.57 5.53 9.33
CA ILE A 169 14.52 4.38 8.43
C ILE A 169 13.53 4.63 7.28
N ARG A 170 12.33 5.12 7.60
CA ARG A 170 11.32 5.46 6.58
C ARG A 170 11.85 6.49 5.58
N THR A 171 12.41 7.61 6.04
CA THR A 171 12.94 8.65 5.15
C THR A 171 14.04 8.11 4.23
N GLN A 172 14.92 7.23 4.73
CA GLN A 172 15.97 6.60 3.94
C GLN A 172 15.39 5.70 2.85
N VAL A 173 14.45 4.83 3.23
CA VAL A 173 13.80 3.86 2.34
C VAL A 173 12.92 4.54 1.29
N ASP A 174 12.15 5.57 1.64
CA ASP A 174 11.35 6.34 0.68
C ASP A 174 12.23 7.20 -0.23
N GLY A 175 13.46 7.49 0.19
CA GLY A 175 14.53 7.98 -0.67
C GLY A 175 15.16 6.91 -1.59
N GLU A 176 14.59 5.70 -1.61
CA GLU A 176 15.04 4.54 -2.39
C GLU A 176 16.48 4.11 -2.07
N LYS A 177 16.90 4.34 -0.82
CA LYS A 177 18.19 3.89 -0.30
C LYS A 177 18.02 2.59 0.47
N ASP A 178 19.07 1.77 0.46
CA ASP A 178 19.15 0.58 1.30
C ASP A 178 19.20 0.93 2.79
N ILE A 179 18.88 -0.02 3.67
CA ILE A 179 18.95 0.11 5.13
C ILE A 179 20.24 -0.55 5.61
N ASP A 180 21.09 0.20 6.31
CA ASP A 180 22.25 -0.39 6.98
C ASP A 180 21.76 -1.21 8.18
N PRO A 181 22.21 -2.46 8.39
CA PRO A 181 21.86 -3.22 9.59
C PRO A 181 22.06 -2.46 10.91
N MET A 182 23.04 -1.55 10.97
CA MET A 182 23.31 -0.72 12.15
C MET A 182 22.21 0.31 12.43
N ASP A 183 21.39 0.67 11.43
CA ASP A 183 20.27 1.60 11.61
C ASP A 183 19.11 1.00 12.42
N PHE A 184 19.02 -0.34 12.56
CA PHE A 184 17.96 -0.98 13.35
C PHE A 184 18.16 -0.84 14.87
N CYS A 185 19.38 -0.67 15.36
CA CYS A 185 19.73 -0.59 16.78
C CYS A 185 19.38 -1.82 17.66
N ASP A 186 18.16 -2.36 17.56
CA ASP A 186 17.68 -3.55 18.24
C ASP A 186 16.62 -4.32 17.40
N CYS A 187 16.26 -5.51 17.86
CA CYS A 187 15.26 -6.34 17.19
C CYS A 187 13.85 -5.71 17.25
N VAL A 188 13.52 -4.94 18.30
CA VAL A 188 12.19 -4.34 18.49
C VAL A 188 11.91 -3.33 17.39
N LEU A 189 12.91 -2.54 16.99
CA LEU A 189 12.80 -1.62 15.88
C LEU A 189 12.63 -2.37 14.55
N ALA A 190 13.41 -3.43 14.30
CA ALA A 190 13.25 -4.25 13.09
C ALA A 190 11.81 -4.83 12.99
N ALA A 191 11.29 -5.37 14.09
CA ALA A 191 9.92 -5.85 14.16
C ALA A 191 8.88 -4.72 13.96
N ALA A 192 9.15 -3.52 14.48
CA ALA A 192 8.30 -2.35 14.25
C ALA A 192 8.28 -1.91 12.78
N VAL A 193 9.42 -1.93 12.09
CA VAL A 193 9.54 -1.62 10.66
C VAL A 193 8.67 -2.57 9.82
N ILE A 194 8.68 -3.87 10.13
CA ILE A 194 7.83 -4.87 9.44
C ILE A 194 6.35 -4.51 9.61
N LYS A 195 5.90 -4.30 10.86
CA LYS A 195 4.50 -3.97 11.16
C LYS A 195 4.05 -2.69 10.47
N ASP A 196 4.89 -1.66 10.54
CA ASP A 196 4.59 -0.34 10.00
C ASP A 196 4.55 -0.32 8.47
N TYR A 197 5.42 -1.09 7.82
CA TYR A 197 5.39 -1.28 6.37
C TYR A 197 4.09 -1.95 5.91
N LEU A 198 3.73 -3.08 6.52
CA LEU A 198 2.52 -3.83 6.15
C LEU A 198 1.25 -3.03 6.35
N ARG A 199 1.17 -2.25 7.45
CA ARG A 199 0.02 -1.41 7.78
C ARG A 199 -0.25 -0.32 6.74
N LEU A 200 0.78 0.15 6.06
CA LEU A 200 0.67 1.22 5.09
C LEU A 200 0.49 0.75 3.65
N LEU A 201 0.52 -0.56 3.38
CA LEU A 201 0.21 -1.03 2.04
C LEU A 201 -1.18 -0.52 1.62
N PRO A 202 -1.32 0.02 0.38
CA PRO A 202 -2.60 0.55 -0.07
C PRO A 202 -3.66 -0.56 -0.10
N ASN A 203 -3.29 -1.72 -0.65
CA ASN A 203 -4.05 -2.96 -0.51
C ASN A 203 -3.28 -3.88 0.46
N PRO A 204 -3.89 -4.35 1.55
CA PRO A 204 -3.22 -5.15 2.58
C PRO A 204 -2.59 -6.44 2.02
N LEU A 205 -1.66 -7.00 2.79
CA LEU A 205 -0.92 -8.21 2.40
C LEU A 205 -1.84 -9.40 2.11
N ILE A 206 -2.97 -9.48 2.81
CA ILE A 206 -4.11 -10.24 2.34
C ILE A 206 -5.04 -9.22 1.65
N PRO A 207 -5.29 -9.31 0.34
CA PRO A 207 -6.09 -8.31 -0.36
C PRO A 207 -7.55 -8.24 0.14
N TYR A 208 -8.15 -7.04 0.13
CA TYR A 208 -9.53 -6.83 0.60
C TYR A 208 -10.54 -7.76 -0.09
N ASN A 209 -10.38 -7.99 -1.40
CA ASN A 209 -11.27 -8.84 -2.19
C ASN A 209 -11.16 -10.34 -1.85
N LEU A 210 -10.24 -10.73 -0.97
CA LEU A 210 -10.03 -12.10 -0.50
C LEU A 210 -10.26 -12.25 1.02
N TYR A 211 -10.73 -11.19 1.70
CA TYR A 211 -10.97 -11.22 3.15
C TYR A 211 -12.07 -12.19 3.56
N GLU A 212 -13.17 -12.25 2.82
CA GLU A 212 -14.24 -13.20 3.11
C GLU A 212 -13.73 -14.64 3.01
N GLU A 213 -13.00 -14.96 1.94
CA GLU A 213 -12.39 -16.29 1.76
C GLU A 213 -11.37 -16.59 2.88
N PHE A 214 -10.59 -15.60 3.30
CA PHE A 214 -9.62 -15.73 4.40
C PHE A 214 -10.30 -16.04 5.74
N ILE A 215 -11.40 -15.33 6.08
CA ILE A 215 -12.15 -15.54 7.31
C ILE A 215 -12.76 -16.95 7.34
N GLU A 216 -13.26 -17.44 6.20
CA GLU A 216 -13.86 -18.76 6.06
C GLU A 216 -12.85 -19.92 6.15
N LEU A 217 -11.54 -19.66 6.15
CA LEU A 217 -10.52 -20.70 6.34
C LEU A 217 -10.63 -21.41 7.68
N ARG A 218 -11.15 -20.73 8.70
CA ARG A 218 -11.39 -21.33 10.03
C ARG A 218 -12.37 -22.49 9.99
N ASN A 219 -13.27 -22.51 9.01
CA ASN A 219 -14.32 -23.52 8.85
C ASN A 219 -13.93 -24.59 7.84
N ASN A 220 -13.21 -24.21 6.78
CA ASN A 220 -12.99 -25.08 5.61
C ASN A 220 -11.59 -25.70 5.54
N HIS A 221 -10.64 -25.27 6.39
CA HIS A 221 -9.24 -25.76 6.45
C HIS A 221 -8.47 -25.74 5.12
N ARG A 222 -8.88 -24.92 4.14
CA ARG A 222 -8.27 -24.81 2.80
C ARG A 222 -7.14 -23.78 2.72
N GLY A 223 -6.35 -23.63 3.79
CA GLY A 223 -5.33 -22.58 3.89
C GLY A 223 -4.28 -22.62 2.77
N HIS A 224 -3.87 -23.82 2.34
CA HIS A 224 -2.92 -23.98 1.25
C HIS A 224 -3.46 -23.43 -0.09
N GLN A 225 -4.71 -23.79 -0.44
CA GLN A 225 -5.34 -23.33 -1.67
C GLN A 225 -5.53 -21.81 -1.67
N PHE A 226 -5.91 -21.25 -0.53
CA PHE A 226 -6.03 -19.80 -0.36
C PHE A 226 -4.71 -19.09 -0.65
N VAL A 227 -3.60 -19.57 -0.07
CA VAL A 227 -2.29 -18.98 -0.32
C VAL A 227 -1.92 -19.06 -1.80
N ILE A 228 -2.14 -20.19 -2.48
CA ILE A 228 -1.87 -20.32 -3.93
C ILE A 228 -2.68 -19.31 -4.77
N ASN A 229 -3.87 -18.94 -4.32
CA ASN A 229 -4.74 -17.99 -5.02
C ASN A 229 -4.35 -16.52 -4.80
N LEU A 230 -3.47 -16.20 -3.84
CA LEU A 230 -2.96 -14.84 -3.65
C LEU A 230 -2.07 -14.41 -4.84
N PRO A 231 -1.92 -13.11 -5.12
CA PRO A 231 -0.86 -12.65 -6.01
C PRO A 231 0.53 -13.12 -5.54
N LEU A 232 1.43 -13.41 -6.48
CA LEU A 232 2.75 -14.01 -6.19
C LEU A 232 3.55 -13.17 -5.19
N GLU A 233 3.46 -11.86 -5.29
CA GLU A 233 4.09 -10.89 -4.41
C GLU A 233 3.60 -11.02 -2.95
N ASN A 234 2.29 -11.19 -2.79
CA ASN A 234 1.65 -11.42 -1.49
C ASN A 234 2.06 -12.79 -0.93
N GLN A 235 2.08 -13.84 -1.77
CA GLN A 235 2.53 -15.18 -1.39
C GLN A 235 3.97 -15.16 -0.84
N ASN A 236 4.90 -14.59 -1.60
CA ASN A 236 6.31 -14.53 -1.23
C ASN A 236 6.52 -13.76 0.08
N THR A 237 5.87 -12.60 0.20
CA THR A 237 5.98 -11.76 1.40
C THR A 237 5.37 -12.45 2.62
N LEU A 238 4.21 -13.10 2.47
CA LEU A 238 3.56 -13.85 3.54
C LEU A 238 4.39 -15.05 3.97
N TRP A 239 4.90 -15.83 3.01
CA TRP A 239 5.79 -16.96 3.29
C TRP A 239 7.03 -16.53 4.08
N TYR A 240 7.68 -15.45 3.65
CA TYR A 240 8.92 -14.97 4.27
C TYR A 240 8.70 -14.50 5.72
N ILE A 241 7.60 -13.82 5.99
CA ILE A 241 7.26 -13.41 7.36
C ILE A 241 6.87 -14.65 8.20
N PHE A 242 6.04 -15.53 7.66
CA PHE A 242 5.52 -16.68 8.41
C PHE A 242 6.57 -17.76 8.66
N SER A 243 7.60 -17.86 7.80
CA SER A 243 8.74 -18.75 8.07
C SER A 243 9.49 -18.36 9.33
N PHE A 244 9.55 -17.05 9.64
CA PHE A 244 10.10 -16.56 10.89
C PHE A 244 9.15 -16.79 12.05
N LEU A 245 7.88 -16.35 11.92
CA LEU A 245 6.88 -16.40 13.01
C LEU A 245 6.52 -17.81 13.49
N ARG A 246 6.82 -18.85 12.71
CA ARG A 246 6.55 -20.25 13.05
C ARG A 246 7.57 -20.83 14.04
N ARG A 247 8.77 -20.26 14.11
CA ARG A 247 9.82 -20.71 15.04
C ARG A 247 9.50 -20.20 16.44
#